data_AF-A0A484CRH5-F1
#
_entry.id   AF-A0A484CRH5-F1
#
_cell.length_a   1.000
_cell.length_b   1.000
_cell.length_c   1.000
_cell.angle_alpha   90.00
_cell.angle_beta   90.00
_cell.angle_gamma   90.00
#
_symmetry.space_group_name_H-M   'P 1'
#
loop_
_entity.id
_entity.type
_entity.pdbx_description
1 polymer ?
#
loop_
_entity_poly.entity_id
_entity_poly.type
_entity_poly.pdbx_seq_one_letter_code
_entity_poly.pdbx_strand_id
1 'polypeptide(L)'
;MSIAQAAAKAMLSDALLQGSPGINRISHLELELPLDKVIKFVSVGLPLLLVCMAFAREISLGPQISCFPPSNFTIKQASYVDTYCWDSLMHHEFDSAGNFEERSLWVHKMFPYSLLAMAVLMYLPALIWRQLVMPSLGSDLLFIIDELDMSYNRSVRLAQNILEMRQTTKNPLTFQAELQRAKKKRYFEYPLLERYLQCKQNSYFLVSMLFLRGFLLLTFMTAACLYLAYFHLSAFLQDEFSCFVRTGMLRDQNWVPELVQCKMIGQLVFQVISVANGAIYALLAPIVLFSLIRLFVWDTTFISVYELLPALDLINRRRLGCPLNDLNVLLLFLRANVAHLMSYGKVRALCSLAPPQVGNAGAGQGLNAMLSQEEMEEREEAAMELAEAVEEAKEEGKFNLVDIMTILGAAQGRVVNCSETRPLVEENMSLEPNHQGYHELKETAPFSHY
;
A
#
# COMPACT_ATOMS: atom_id res chain seq x y z
N MET A 1 6.97 50.68 -13.82
CA MET A 1 6.87 49.21 -13.87
C MET A 1 5.45 48.86 -14.24
N SER A 2 5.21 48.06 -15.28
CA SER A 2 3.85 47.78 -15.76
C SER A 2 3.15 46.77 -14.84
N ILE A 3 1.83 46.90 -14.70
CA ILE A 3 0.97 45.96 -13.96
C ILE A 3 1.14 44.54 -14.50
N ALA A 4 1.34 44.38 -15.81
CA ALA A 4 1.60 43.10 -16.46
C ALA A 4 2.90 42.43 -15.98
N GLN A 5 3.97 43.21 -15.76
CA GLN A 5 5.23 42.68 -15.23
C GLN A 5 5.10 42.25 -13.76
N ALA A 6 4.33 43.00 -12.96
CA ALA A 6 4.04 42.64 -11.57
C ALA A 6 3.16 41.38 -11.48
N ALA A 7 2.12 41.27 -12.33
CA ALA A 7 1.27 40.09 -12.42
C ALA A 7 2.04 38.85 -12.88
N ALA A 8 2.87 38.97 -13.93
CA ALA A 8 3.73 37.90 -14.39
C ALA A 8 4.70 37.43 -13.29
N LYS A 9 5.31 38.36 -12.55
CA LYS A 9 6.20 38.03 -11.43
C LYS A 9 5.46 37.32 -10.28
N ALA A 10 4.23 37.72 -9.98
CA ALA A 10 3.39 37.08 -8.98
C ALA A 10 3.02 35.64 -9.40
N MET A 11 2.58 35.43 -10.64
CA MET A 11 2.27 34.08 -11.16
C MET A 11 3.51 33.18 -11.20
N LEU A 12 4.67 33.73 -11.54
CA LEU A 12 5.94 32.98 -11.50
C LEU A 12 6.36 32.63 -10.07
N SER A 13 6.16 33.54 -9.11
CA SER A 13 6.46 33.27 -7.71
C SER A 13 5.56 32.20 -7.10
N ASP A 14 4.32 32.10 -7.57
CA ASP A 14 3.36 31.07 -7.15
C ASP A 14 3.74 29.67 -7.65
N ALA A 15 4.50 29.58 -8.75
CA ALA A 15 5.05 28.32 -9.23
C ALA A 15 6.09 27.72 -8.25
N LEU A 16 6.79 28.54 -7.46
CA LEU A 16 7.78 28.04 -6.47
C LEU A 16 7.10 27.38 -5.27
N LEU A 17 7.73 26.34 -4.73
CA LEU A 17 7.29 25.70 -3.49
C LEU A 17 7.88 26.45 -2.30
N GLN A 18 7.03 26.85 -1.36
CA GLN A 18 7.46 27.37 -0.07
C GLN A 18 7.98 26.22 0.81
N GLY A 19 9.19 26.37 1.36
CA GLY A 19 9.80 25.34 2.20
C GLY A 19 9.07 25.21 3.53
N SER A 20 8.51 24.04 3.82
CA SER A 20 8.01 23.70 5.16
C SER A 20 9.13 23.00 5.94
N PRO A 21 9.28 23.25 7.25
CA PRO A 21 10.33 22.60 8.05
C PRO A 21 10.18 21.07 8.00
N GLY A 22 11.24 20.38 7.57
CA GLY A 22 11.24 18.95 7.25
C GLY A 22 10.90 18.01 8.42
N ILE A 23 10.99 18.47 9.67
CA ILE A 23 10.72 17.68 10.87
C ILE A 23 9.23 17.28 10.96
N ASN A 24 8.32 18.17 10.57
CA ASN A 24 6.88 17.87 10.57
C ASN A 24 6.47 16.96 9.42
N ARG A 25 7.28 16.82 8.35
CA ARG A 25 6.96 15.92 7.22
C ARG A 25 7.23 14.45 7.55
N ILE A 26 8.17 14.16 8.45
CA ILE A 26 8.55 12.78 8.85
C ILE A 26 7.37 12.03 9.50
N SER A 27 6.59 12.72 10.33
CA SER A 27 5.47 12.11 11.05
C SER A 27 4.27 11.77 10.17
N HIS A 28 4.20 12.30 8.94
CA HIS A 28 3.08 12.09 8.03
C HIS A 28 3.36 11.08 6.92
N LEU A 29 4.60 10.59 6.77
CA LEU A 29 4.94 9.61 5.74
C LEU A 29 4.34 8.23 6.02
N GLU A 30 3.69 7.67 4.99
CA GLU A 30 3.21 6.30 5.00
C GLU A 30 4.36 5.32 4.70
N LEU A 31 4.92 4.72 5.76
CA LEU A 31 6.00 3.73 5.69
C LEU A 31 5.50 2.27 5.64
N GLU A 32 4.18 2.08 5.51
CA GLU A 32 3.54 0.80 5.22
C GLU A 32 2.52 1.01 4.09
N LEU A 33 2.50 0.12 3.10
CA LEU A 33 1.47 0.17 2.06
C LEU A 33 0.06 0.00 2.68
N PRO A 34 -0.97 0.63 2.11
CA PRO A 34 -2.34 0.50 2.61
C PRO A 34 -2.82 -0.97 2.61
N LEU A 35 -2.47 -1.73 1.56
CA LEU A 35 -2.78 -3.15 1.46
C LEU A 35 -2.13 -3.95 2.61
N ASP A 36 -0.87 -3.64 2.91
CA ASP A 36 -0.09 -4.29 3.95
C ASP A 36 -0.64 -3.99 5.36
N LYS A 37 -1.18 -2.78 5.58
CA LYS A 37 -1.89 -2.43 6.82
C LYS A 37 -3.14 -3.30 6.99
N VAL A 38 -3.96 -3.42 5.94
CA VAL A 38 -5.18 -4.25 5.96
C VAL A 38 -4.83 -5.71 6.24
N ILE A 39 -3.83 -6.26 5.54
CA ILE A 39 -3.38 -7.64 5.76
C ILE A 39 -2.99 -7.86 7.23
N LYS A 40 -2.20 -6.95 7.81
CA LYS A 40 -1.78 -7.02 9.23
C LYS A 40 -2.97 -6.98 10.19
N PHE A 41 -3.93 -6.08 9.98
CA PHE A 41 -5.09 -5.96 10.85
C PHE A 41 -6.02 -7.17 10.76
N VAL A 42 -6.27 -7.67 9.55
CA VAL A 42 -7.15 -8.82 9.34
C VAL A 42 -6.47 -10.12 9.81
N SER A 43 -5.18 -10.31 9.54
CA SER A 43 -4.47 -11.55 9.91
C SER A 43 -4.20 -11.67 11.41
N VAL A 44 -4.06 -10.56 12.14
CA VAL A 44 -3.76 -10.57 13.59
C VAL A 44 -4.98 -10.21 14.42
N GLY A 45 -5.70 -9.16 14.05
CA GLY A 45 -6.80 -8.61 14.85
C GLY A 45 -8.02 -9.52 14.88
N LEU A 46 -8.35 -10.16 13.76
CA LEU A 46 -9.54 -11.00 13.68
C LEU A 46 -9.41 -12.32 14.46
N PRO A 47 -8.30 -13.08 14.39
CA PRO A 47 -8.11 -14.24 15.25
C PRO A 47 -8.16 -13.89 16.74
N LEU A 48 -7.57 -12.76 17.14
CA LEU A 48 -7.64 -12.28 18.52
C LEU A 48 -9.08 -11.95 18.94
N LEU A 49 -9.84 -11.28 18.07
CA LEU A 49 -11.25 -10.99 18.32
C LEU A 49 -12.07 -12.28 18.49
N LEU A 50 -11.83 -13.27 17.64
CA LEU A 50 -12.51 -14.58 17.73
C LEU A 50 -12.13 -15.33 19.02
N VAL A 51 -10.88 -15.28 19.45
CA VAL A 51 -10.45 -15.85 20.73
C VAL A 51 -11.13 -15.13 21.90
N CYS A 52 -11.17 -13.80 21.88
CA CYS A 52 -11.89 -13.03 22.89
C CYS A 52 -13.39 -13.37 22.94
N MET A 53 -14.00 -13.60 21.77
CA MET A 53 -15.40 -14.03 21.68
C MET A 53 -15.58 -15.44 22.26
N ALA A 54 -14.69 -16.40 21.97
CA ALA A 54 -14.77 -17.75 22.51
C ALA A 54 -14.77 -17.79 24.05
N PHE A 55 -13.98 -16.90 24.67
CA PHE A 55 -13.90 -16.75 26.12
C PHE A 55 -14.92 -15.76 26.71
N ALA A 56 -15.78 -15.17 25.88
CA ALA A 56 -16.85 -14.33 26.38
C ALA A 56 -17.73 -15.15 27.32
N ARG A 57 -18.10 -14.53 28.46
CA ARG A 57 -18.78 -15.22 29.57
C ARG A 57 -20.07 -15.92 29.12
N GLU A 58 -20.76 -15.36 28.13
CA GLU A 58 -21.99 -15.94 27.58
C GLU A 58 -21.78 -17.29 26.87
N ILE A 59 -20.58 -17.53 26.35
CA ILE A 59 -20.20 -18.77 25.66
C ILE A 59 -19.52 -19.76 26.62
N SER A 60 -18.90 -19.27 27.70
CA SER A 60 -18.12 -20.05 28.68
C SER A 60 -18.86 -20.38 29.99
N LEU A 61 -20.16 -20.09 30.12
CA LEU A 61 -20.93 -20.28 31.36
C LEU A 61 -21.25 -21.75 31.72
N GLY A 62 -20.91 -22.71 30.85
CA GLY A 62 -21.10 -24.15 31.06
C GLY A 62 -19.79 -24.90 31.33
N PRO A 63 -19.87 -26.11 31.92
CA PRO A 63 -18.73 -27.02 31.96
C PRO A 63 -18.26 -27.35 30.54
N GLN A 64 -16.94 -27.32 30.29
CA GLN A 64 -16.35 -27.51 28.95
C GLN A 64 -16.54 -28.95 28.43
N ILE A 65 -16.69 -29.88 29.38
CA ILE A 65 -16.92 -31.30 29.18
C ILE A 65 -18.17 -31.72 29.96
N SER A 66 -18.91 -32.69 29.44
CA SER A 66 -19.91 -33.43 30.20
C SER A 66 -19.69 -34.91 29.99
N CYS A 67 -19.41 -35.62 31.08
CA CYS A 67 -19.36 -37.07 31.09
C CYS A 67 -20.70 -37.65 31.54
N PHE A 68 -20.99 -38.88 31.11
CA PHE A 68 -22.19 -39.62 31.45
C PHE A 68 -21.84 -40.74 32.46
N PRO A 69 -21.60 -40.41 33.75
CA PRO A 69 -21.35 -41.43 34.77
C PRO A 69 -22.64 -42.21 35.08
N PRO A 70 -22.53 -43.44 35.62
CA PRO A 70 -23.68 -44.25 35.99
C PRO A 70 -24.51 -43.58 37.10
N SER A 71 -25.82 -43.87 37.12
CA SER A 71 -26.79 -43.28 38.06
C SER A 71 -26.50 -43.50 39.54
N ASN A 72 -25.61 -44.44 39.86
CA ASN A 72 -25.20 -44.76 41.23
C ASN A 72 -24.22 -43.74 41.82
N PHE A 73 -23.73 -42.78 41.03
CA PHE A 73 -22.74 -41.80 41.47
C PHE A 73 -23.43 -40.57 42.11
N THR A 74 -22.83 -40.07 43.18
CA THR A 74 -23.21 -38.78 43.78
C THR A 74 -22.78 -37.61 42.90
N ILE A 75 -23.39 -36.43 43.10
CA ILE A 75 -23.04 -35.20 42.36
C ILE A 75 -21.55 -34.89 42.45
N LYS A 76 -20.92 -35.10 43.61
CA LYS A 76 -19.47 -34.89 43.79
C LYS A 76 -18.63 -35.91 43.02
N GLN A 77 -19.07 -37.16 42.93
CA GLN A 77 -18.38 -38.19 42.15
C GLN A 77 -18.51 -37.93 40.65
N ALA A 78 -19.68 -37.49 40.17
CA ALA A 78 -19.86 -37.08 38.78
C ALA A 78 -18.95 -35.90 38.42
N SER A 79 -18.91 -34.86 39.26
CA SER A 79 -18.02 -33.71 39.06
C SER A 79 -16.53 -34.09 39.11
N TYR A 80 -16.15 -35.08 39.92
CA TYR A 80 -14.79 -35.63 39.91
C TYR A 80 -14.46 -36.28 38.57
N VAL A 81 -15.36 -37.10 38.02
CA VAL A 81 -15.18 -37.74 36.71
C VAL A 81 -15.04 -36.69 35.61
N ASP A 82 -15.89 -35.66 35.59
CA ASP A 82 -15.79 -34.57 34.61
C ASP A 82 -14.41 -33.87 34.68
N THR A 83 -13.96 -33.53 35.89
CA THR A 83 -12.67 -32.85 36.10
C THR A 83 -11.49 -33.75 35.76
N TYR A 84 -11.57 -35.03 36.13
CA TYR A 84 -10.54 -36.03 35.86
C TYR A 84 -10.37 -36.26 34.35
N CYS A 85 -11.48 -36.45 33.63
CA CYS A 85 -11.48 -36.67 32.19
C CYS A 85 -11.07 -35.42 31.42
N TRP A 86 -11.35 -34.22 31.94
CA TRP A 86 -10.83 -32.95 31.41
C TRP A 86 -9.31 -32.78 31.58
N ASP A 87 -8.74 -33.35 32.63
CA ASP A 87 -7.29 -33.27 32.84
C ASP A 87 -6.55 -34.31 31.99
N SER A 88 -7.07 -35.53 31.94
CA SER A 88 -6.51 -36.63 31.16
C SER A 88 -6.63 -36.40 29.64
N LEU A 89 -7.83 -36.05 29.13
CA LEU A 89 -8.09 -35.73 27.71
C LEU A 89 -7.48 -36.72 26.70
N MET A 90 -7.56 -38.00 27.03
CA MET A 90 -7.18 -39.10 26.16
C MET A 90 -8.45 -39.87 25.77
N HIS A 91 -8.59 -40.11 24.47
CA HIS A 91 -9.57 -41.04 23.93
C HIS A 91 -8.98 -42.44 24.02
N HIS A 92 -9.67 -43.33 24.73
CA HIS A 92 -9.29 -44.74 24.85
C HIS A 92 -10.31 -45.59 24.10
N GLU A 93 -9.87 -46.29 23.05
CA GLU A 93 -10.73 -47.17 22.27
C GLU A 93 -10.12 -48.58 22.21
N PHE A 94 -10.97 -49.60 22.21
CA PHE A 94 -10.55 -50.96 21.94
C PHE A 94 -10.70 -51.23 20.44
N ASP A 95 -9.60 -51.50 19.76
CA ASP A 95 -9.64 -51.96 18.37
C ASP A 95 -10.39 -53.31 18.28
N SER A 96 -10.91 -53.62 17.10
CA SER A 96 -11.49 -54.91 16.71
C SER A 96 -10.60 -56.12 17.00
N ALA A 97 -9.29 -55.92 17.13
CA ALA A 97 -8.30 -56.92 17.55
C ALA A 97 -8.07 -56.99 19.09
N GLY A 98 -8.78 -56.19 19.88
CA GLY A 98 -8.63 -56.09 21.34
C GLY A 98 -7.44 -55.25 21.81
N ASN A 99 -6.79 -54.51 20.90
CA ASN A 99 -5.68 -53.61 21.24
C ASN A 99 -6.21 -52.28 21.77
N PHE A 100 -5.48 -51.69 22.72
CA PHE A 100 -5.81 -50.40 23.31
C PHE A 100 -5.23 -49.28 22.44
N GLU A 101 -6.07 -48.54 21.72
CA GLU A 101 -5.68 -47.34 20.98
C GLU A 101 -5.91 -46.11 21.84
N GLU A 102 -4.85 -45.32 22.04
CA GLU A 102 -4.90 -44.04 22.74
C GLU A 102 -4.74 -42.89 21.73
N ARG A 103 -5.69 -41.95 21.70
CA ARG A 103 -5.58 -40.73 20.88
C ARG A 103 -5.70 -39.50 21.76
N SER A 104 -4.77 -38.55 21.60
CA SER A 104 -4.78 -37.33 22.40
C SER A 104 -5.77 -36.31 21.86
N LEU A 105 -6.68 -35.82 22.72
CA LEU A 105 -7.62 -34.74 22.42
C LEU A 105 -7.07 -33.37 22.87
N TRP A 106 -5.77 -33.32 23.18
CA TRP A 106 -5.07 -32.14 23.67
C TRP A 106 -5.20 -30.92 22.76
N VAL A 107 -5.42 -31.14 21.46
CA VAL A 107 -5.63 -30.07 20.48
C VAL A 107 -6.82 -29.18 20.85
N HIS A 108 -7.90 -29.74 21.40
CA HIS A 108 -9.10 -28.98 21.77
C HIS A 108 -8.90 -28.09 22.99
N LYS A 109 -8.12 -28.53 23.98
CA LYS A 109 -7.75 -27.74 25.16
C LYS A 109 -6.74 -26.66 24.83
N MET A 110 -5.79 -26.96 23.94
CA MET A 110 -4.76 -26.02 23.52
C MET A 110 -5.22 -25.03 22.45
N PHE A 111 -6.36 -25.29 21.79
CA PHE A 111 -6.82 -24.52 20.64
C PHE A 111 -6.81 -22.99 20.83
N PRO A 112 -7.36 -22.41 21.91
CA PRO A 112 -7.32 -20.95 22.09
C PRO A 112 -5.90 -20.41 22.32
N TYR A 113 -5.03 -21.19 22.97
CA TYR A 113 -3.63 -20.84 23.17
C TYR A 113 -2.84 -20.92 21.85
N SER A 114 -3.14 -21.92 21.01
CA SER A 114 -2.58 -22.06 19.67
C SER A 114 -3.02 -20.91 18.75
N LEU A 115 -4.29 -20.49 18.78
CA LEU A 115 -4.77 -19.30 18.04
C LEU A 115 -4.03 -18.03 18.48
N LEU A 116 -3.83 -17.83 19.78
CA LEU A 116 -3.06 -16.71 20.31
C LEU A 116 -1.59 -16.75 19.85
N ALA A 117 -0.95 -17.92 19.92
CA ALA A 117 0.42 -18.10 19.46
C ALA A 117 0.54 -17.82 17.96
N MET A 118 -0.41 -18.29 17.14
CA MET A 118 -0.47 -17.98 15.71
C MET A 118 -0.62 -16.47 15.48
N ALA A 119 -1.49 -15.77 16.21
CA ALA A 119 -1.63 -14.32 16.08
C ALA A 119 -0.33 -13.57 16.39
N VAL A 120 0.42 -14.01 17.41
CA VAL A 120 1.74 -13.45 17.74
C VAL A 120 2.74 -13.74 16.61
N LEU A 121 2.79 -14.96 16.08
CA LEU A 121 3.65 -15.33 14.96
C LEU A 121 3.34 -14.51 13.70
N MET A 122 2.05 -14.30 13.39
CA MET A 122 1.61 -13.45 12.27
C MET A 122 2.02 -12.00 12.41
N TYR A 123 2.21 -11.50 13.63
CA TYR A 123 2.66 -10.14 13.90
C TYR A 123 4.19 -9.97 13.77
N LEU A 124 4.98 -11.05 13.88
CA LEU A 124 6.45 -10.98 13.82
C LEU A 124 6.98 -10.31 12.54
N PRO A 125 6.51 -10.63 11.32
CA PRO A 125 7.00 -9.98 10.10
C PRO A 125 6.77 -8.46 10.10
N ALA A 126 5.67 -7.99 10.68
CA ALA A 126 5.38 -6.57 10.82
C ALA A 126 6.31 -5.90 11.83
N LEU A 127 6.64 -6.59 12.93
CA LEU A 127 7.60 -6.11 13.92
C LEU A 127 9.01 -5.97 13.31
N ILE A 128 9.45 -6.97 12.55
CA ILE A 128 10.74 -6.96 11.85
C ILE A 128 10.79 -5.79 10.86
N TRP A 129 9.73 -5.58 10.07
CA TRP A 129 9.62 -4.45 9.14
C TRP A 129 9.72 -3.11 9.87
N ARG A 130 8.98 -2.95 10.97
CA ARG A 130 8.98 -1.72 11.77
C ARG A 130 10.35 -1.37 12.33
N GLN A 131 11.09 -2.36 12.82
CA GLN A 131 12.37 -2.09 13.50
C GLN A 131 13.55 -1.96 12.52
N LEU A 132 13.57 -2.75 11.45
CA LEU A 132 14.74 -2.80 10.55
C LEU A 132 14.57 -1.94 9.29
N VAL A 133 13.35 -1.85 8.76
CA VAL A 133 13.12 -1.23 7.44
C VAL A 133 12.57 0.18 7.56
N MET A 134 11.56 0.42 8.41
CA MET A 134 10.93 1.75 8.51
C MET A 134 11.92 2.90 8.75
N PRO A 135 12.95 2.79 9.61
CA PRO A 135 13.89 3.89 9.82
C PRO A 135 14.71 4.21 8.55
N SER A 136 15.21 3.18 7.87
CA SER A 136 15.99 3.32 6.62
C SER A 136 15.11 3.84 5.48
N LEU A 137 13.91 3.29 5.35
CA LEU A 137 12.97 3.69 4.30
C LEU A 137 12.50 5.12 4.51
N GLY A 138 12.24 5.53 5.75
CA GLY A 138 11.83 6.89 6.09
C GLY A 138 12.90 7.92 5.75
N SER A 139 14.17 7.67 6.11
CA SER A 139 15.26 8.57 5.74
C SER A 139 15.45 8.67 4.24
N ASP A 140 15.37 7.54 3.53
CA ASP A 140 15.55 7.48 2.08
C ASP A 140 14.41 8.21 1.34
N LEU A 141 13.16 8.02 1.74
CA LEU A 141 12.00 8.71 1.16
C LEU A 141 12.07 10.22 1.39
N LEU A 142 12.38 10.65 2.62
CA LEU A 142 12.50 12.07 2.94
C LEU A 142 13.56 12.75 2.09
N PHE A 143 14.72 12.11 1.96
CA PHE A 143 15.80 12.62 1.11
C PHE A 143 15.36 12.75 -0.35
N ILE A 144 14.71 11.72 -0.90
CA ILE A 144 14.23 11.76 -2.29
C ILE A 144 13.17 12.86 -2.48
N ILE A 145 12.20 12.97 -1.57
CA ILE A 145 11.13 13.97 -1.67
C ILE A 145 11.70 15.40 -1.60
N ASP A 146 12.59 15.67 -0.66
CA ASP A 146 13.19 17.00 -0.51
C ASP A 146 14.05 17.38 -1.71
N GLU A 147 14.88 16.46 -2.21
CA GLU A 147 15.69 16.69 -3.41
C GLU A 147 14.84 16.83 -4.68
N LEU A 148 13.71 16.13 -4.80
CA LEU A 148 12.76 16.30 -5.91
C LEU A 148 12.10 17.68 -5.87
N ASP A 149 11.61 18.12 -4.70
CA ASP A 149 11.03 19.45 -4.52
C ASP A 149 12.07 20.56 -4.78
N MET A 150 13.31 20.36 -4.32
CA MET A 150 14.41 21.29 -4.55
C MET A 150 14.82 21.34 -6.03
N SER A 151 14.85 20.19 -6.72
CA SER A 151 15.12 20.10 -8.15
C SER A 151 14.05 20.79 -8.99
N TYR A 152 12.78 20.66 -8.60
CA TYR A 152 11.67 21.40 -9.20
C TYR A 152 11.86 22.91 -9.03
N ASN A 153 12.08 23.39 -7.81
CA ASN A 153 12.32 24.81 -7.52
C ASN A 153 13.51 25.36 -8.31
N ARG A 154 14.61 24.60 -8.42
CA ARG A 154 15.77 24.97 -9.23
C ARG A 154 15.45 25.04 -10.72
N SER A 155 14.65 24.11 -11.24
CA SER A 155 14.20 24.10 -12.65
C SER A 155 13.31 25.30 -12.96
N VAL A 156 12.38 25.64 -12.07
CA VAL A 156 11.51 26.83 -12.22
C VAL A 156 12.33 28.11 -12.17
N ARG A 157 13.30 28.25 -11.25
CA ARG A 157 14.21 29.42 -11.21
C ARG A 157 15.04 29.56 -12.48
N LEU A 158 15.52 28.44 -13.04
CA LEU A 158 16.23 28.46 -14.33
C LEU A 158 15.32 28.97 -15.46
N ALA A 159 14.09 28.46 -15.53
CA ALA A 159 13.12 28.88 -16.52
C ALA A 159 12.72 30.36 -16.34
N GLN A 160 12.55 30.83 -15.10
CA GLN A 160 12.31 32.24 -14.76
C GLN A 160 13.46 33.13 -15.22
N ASN A 161 14.72 32.77 -14.92
CA ASN A 161 15.90 33.54 -15.34
C ASN A 161 15.98 33.64 -16.87
N ILE A 162 15.68 32.57 -17.60
CA ILE A 162 15.66 32.57 -19.07
C ILE A 162 14.53 33.48 -19.59
N LEU A 163 13.36 33.46 -18.96
CA LEU A 163 12.22 34.30 -19.33
C LEU A 163 12.47 35.78 -19.03
N GLU A 164 13.05 36.13 -17.88
CA GLU A 164 13.44 37.50 -17.53
C GLU A 164 14.52 38.05 -18.47
N MET A 165 15.52 37.22 -18.82
CA MET A 165 16.56 37.60 -19.78
C MET A 165 15.98 37.94 -21.16
N ARG A 166 14.93 37.23 -21.59
CA ARG A 166 14.21 37.54 -22.82
C ARG A 166 13.44 38.85 -22.74
N GLN A 167 12.73 39.08 -21.65
CA GLN A 167 11.97 40.33 -21.45
C GLN A 167 12.89 41.56 -21.40
N THR A 168 14.13 41.38 -20.93
CA THR A 168 15.10 42.46 -20.75
C THR A 168 15.99 42.68 -21.98
N THR A 169 16.26 41.64 -22.78
CA THR A 169 17.21 41.69 -23.91
C THR A 169 16.49 41.66 -25.25
N LYS A 170 16.63 42.73 -26.06
CA LYS A 170 16.03 42.84 -27.41
C LYS A 170 16.70 41.97 -28.49
N ASN A 171 17.84 41.34 -28.21
CA ASN A 171 18.61 40.57 -29.20
C ASN A 171 18.24 39.07 -29.15
N PRO A 172 17.68 38.49 -30.23
CA PRO A 172 17.26 37.07 -30.26
C PRO A 172 18.44 36.08 -30.21
N LEU A 173 19.62 36.49 -30.67
CA LEU A 173 20.82 35.64 -30.75
C LEU A 173 21.44 35.34 -29.36
N THR A 174 21.40 36.28 -28.42
CA THR A 174 21.92 36.07 -27.05
C THR A 174 21.01 35.15 -26.24
N PHE A 175 19.69 35.28 -26.44
CA PHE A 175 18.69 34.37 -25.88
C PHE A 175 18.89 32.94 -26.41
N GLN A 176 19.07 32.77 -27.72
CA GLN A 176 19.31 31.46 -28.32
C GLN A 176 20.63 30.85 -27.86
N ALA A 177 21.69 31.65 -27.66
CA ALA A 177 22.96 31.19 -27.14
C ALA A 177 22.90 30.74 -25.67
N GLU A 178 22.20 31.48 -24.80
CA GLU A 178 21.97 31.07 -23.40
C GLU A 178 21.03 29.88 -23.29
N LEU A 179 19.98 29.79 -24.13
CA LEU A 179 19.12 28.62 -24.22
C LEU A 179 19.93 27.38 -24.67
N GLN A 180 20.81 27.53 -25.67
CA GLN A 180 21.71 26.46 -26.10
C GLN A 180 22.77 26.12 -25.04
N ARG A 181 23.23 27.10 -24.24
CA ARG A 181 24.09 26.86 -23.08
C ARG A 181 23.36 26.10 -21.99
N ALA A 182 22.10 26.44 -21.70
CA ALA A 182 21.22 25.73 -20.77
C ALA A 182 20.90 24.30 -21.24
N LYS A 183 20.81 24.09 -22.56
CA LYS A 183 20.68 22.75 -23.17
C LYS A 183 21.97 21.93 -23.08
N LYS A 184 23.15 22.55 -23.25
CA LYS A 184 24.44 21.84 -23.43
C LYS A 184 25.28 21.69 -22.16
N LYS A 185 25.21 22.64 -21.23
CA LYS A 185 25.83 22.51 -19.90
C LYS A 185 24.77 21.98 -18.94
N ARG A 186 25.01 20.84 -18.29
CA ARG A 186 24.25 20.47 -17.09
C ARG A 186 24.48 21.59 -16.07
N TYR A 187 23.53 22.53 -15.92
CA TYR A 187 23.64 23.64 -14.97
C TYR A 187 23.68 23.15 -13.50
N PHE A 188 23.30 21.90 -13.26
CA PHE A 188 23.43 21.25 -11.96
C PHE A 188 24.76 20.52 -11.88
N GLU A 189 25.74 21.17 -11.26
CA GLU A 189 27.12 20.71 -11.12
C GLU A 189 27.24 19.39 -10.32
N TYR A 190 26.19 18.99 -9.59
CA TYR A 190 26.08 17.70 -8.89
C TYR A 190 24.62 17.20 -8.84
N PRO A 191 24.20 16.25 -9.71
CA PRO A 191 22.90 15.61 -9.57
C PRO A 191 22.97 14.52 -8.47
N LEU A 192 22.92 14.96 -7.21
CA LEU A 192 22.95 14.09 -6.02
C LEU A 192 21.85 13.03 -6.11
N LEU A 193 20.64 13.43 -6.51
CA LEU A 193 19.50 12.53 -6.67
C LEU A 193 19.75 11.45 -7.75
N GLU A 194 20.30 11.81 -8.90
CA GLU A 194 20.58 10.85 -10.00
C GLU A 194 21.59 9.79 -9.53
N ARG A 195 22.68 10.20 -8.89
CA ARG A 195 23.69 9.28 -8.35
C ARG A 195 23.15 8.42 -7.21
N TYR A 196 22.31 8.99 -6.36
CA TYR A 196 21.67 8.28 -5.27
C TYR A 196 20.72 7.18 -5.79
N LEU A 197 19.87 7.49 -6.77
CA LEU A 197 18.97 6.51 -7.40
C LEU A 197 19.76 5.42 -8.15
N GLN A 198 20.86 5.76 -8.81
CA GLN A 198 21.77 4.77 -9.42
C GLN A 198 22.41 3.85 -8.38
N CYS A 199 22.77 4.37 -7.21
CA CYS A 199 23.27 3.55 -6.10
C CYS A 199 22.19 2.60 -5.58
N LYS A 200 20.97 3.09 -5.38
CA LYS A 200 19.82 2.27 -4.95
C LYS A 200 19.37 1.26 -6.00
N GLN A 201 19.60 1.50 -7.28
CA GLN A 201 19.35 0.52 -8.33
C GLN A 201 20.21 -0.75 -8.18
N ASN A 202 21.42 -0.63 -7.61
CA ASN A 202 22.33 -1.76 -7.38
C ASN A 202 22.19 -2.38 -5.97
N SER A 203 21.35 -1.80 -5.12
CA SER A 203 21.09 -2.30 -3.77
C SER A 203 19.87 -3.23 -3.75
N TYR A 204 19.90 -4.23 -2.87
CA TYR A 204 18.87 -5.27 -2.74
C TYR A 204 18.34 -5.43 -1.30
N PHE A 205 18.71 -4.53 -0.38
CA PHE A 205 18.35 -4.65 1.04
C PHE A 205 16.85 -4.51 1.26
N LEU A 206 16.23 -3.45 0.72
CA LEU A 206 14.78 -3.19 0.88
C LEU A 206 13.95 -4.28 0.19
N VAL A 207 14.34 -4.67 -1.02
CA VAL A 207 13.68 -5.77 -1.76
C VAL A 207 13.77 -7.07 -0.98
N SER A 208 14.96 -7.44 -0.51
CA SER A 208 15.17 -8.68 0.24
C SER A 208 14.34 -8.71 1.52
N MET A 209 14.28 -7.61 2.28
CA MET A 209 13.47 -7.51 3.48
C MET A 209 11.96 -7.59 3.20
N LEU A 210 11.49 -7.03 2.08
CA LEU A 210 10.08 -7.10 1.68
C LEU A 210 9.70 -8.51 1.22
N PHE A 211 10.58 -9.20 0.47
CA PHE A 211 10.41 -10.63 0.15
C PHE A 211 10.41 -11.48 1.41
N LEU A 212 11.34 -11.26 2.33
CA LEU A 212 11.41 -11.98 3.60
C LEU A 212 10.10 -11.81 4.39
N ARG A 213 9.58 -10.58 4.47
CA ARG A 213 8.28 -10.30 5.11
C ARG A 213 7.14 -11.08 4.47
N GLY A 214 7.00 -11.03 3.15
CA GLY A 214 5.93 -11.73 2.44
C GLY A 214 6.07 -13.25 2.50
N PHE A 215 7.30 -13.76 2.39
CA PHE A 215 7.60 -15.19 2.53
C PHE A 215 7.26 -15.69 3.94
N LEU A 216 7.73 -15.02 5.00
CA LEU A 216 7.40 -15.37 6.38
C LEU A 216 5.90 -15.35 6.64
N LEU A 217 5.19 -14.36 6.08
CA LEU A 217 3.74 -14.30 6.20
C LEU A 217 3.07 -15.48 5.51
N LEU A 218 3.46 -15.81 4.27
CA LEU A 218 2.90 -16.96 3.54
C LEU A 218 3.20 -18.29 4.25
N THR A 219 4.40 -18.48 4.80
CA THR A 219 4.75 -19.71 5.52
C THR A 219 3.94 -19.85 6.80
N PHE A 220 3.79 -18.78 7.59
CA PHE A 220 2.94 -18.80 8.78
C PHE A 220 1.48 -19.03 8.44
N MET A 221 0.94 -18.41 7.38
CA MET A 221 -0.44 -18.60 6.92
C MET A 221 -0.68 -20.04 6.48
N THR A 222 0.26 -20.62 5.73
CA THR A 222 0.17 -22.02 5.30
C THR A 222 0.22 -22.96 6.51
N ALA A 223 1.13 -22.75 7.46
CA ALA A 223 1.22 -23.55 8.67
C ALA A 223 -0.05 -23.44 9.54
N ALA A 224 -0.62 -22.24 9.66
CA ALA A 224 -1.87 -22.01 10.37
C ALA A 224 -3.05 -22.72 9.68
N CYS A 225 -3.18 -22.63 8.36
CA CYS A 225 -4.21 -23.36 7.60
C CYS A 225 -4.08 -24.87 7.78
N LEU A 226 -2.87 -25.43 7.73
CA LEU A 226 -2.64 -26.86 7.96
C LEU A 226 -3.03 -27.28 9.38
N TYR A 227 -2.67 -26.48 10.39
CA TYR A 227 -3.07 -26.72 11.78
C TYR A 227 -4.58 -26.66 11.97
N LEU A 228 -5.26 -25.66 11.39
CA LEU A 228 -6.71 -25.51 11.48
C LEU A 228 -7.45 -26.64 10.74
N ALA A 229 -6.93 -27.09 9.60
CA ALA A 229 -7.45 -28.24 8.87
C ALA A 229 -7.29 -29.53 9.67
N TYR A 230 -6.11 -29.75 10.28
CA TYR A 230 -5.88 -30.87 11.19
C TYR A 230 -6.86 -30.84 12.37
N PHE A 231 -7.01 -29.69 13.03
CA PHE A 231 -7.97 -29.52 14.12
C PHE A 231 -9.41 -29.83 13.66
N HIS A 232 -9.82 -29.36 12.49
CA HIS A 232 -11.17 -29.59 11.97
C HIS A 232 -11.44 -31.07 11.68
N LEU A 233 -10.47 -31.77 11.08
CA LEU A 233 -10.54 -33.21 10.83
C LEU A 233 -10.60 -34.01 12.14
N SER A 234 -9.76 -33.65 13.13
CA SER A 234 -9.80 -34.26 14.47
C SER A 234 -11.14 -34.04 15.15
N ALA A 235 -11.67 -32.81 15.10
CA ALA A 235 -12.95 -32.47 15.70
C ALA A 235 -14.11 -33.26 15.07
N PHE A 236 -14.15 -33.37 13.74
CA PHE A 236 -15.21 -34.10 13.04
C PHE A 236 -15.23 -35.60 13.39
N LEU A 237 -14.06 -36.20 13.59
CA LEU A 237 -13.93 -37.63 13.90
C LEU A 237 -14.12 -37.95 15.39
N GLN A 238 -14.02 -36.97 16.28
CA GLN A 238 -13.93 -37.17 17.74
C GLN A 238 -14.88 -36.25 18.52
N ASP A 239 -16.15 -36.17 18.12
CA ASP A 239 -17.19 -35.45 18.88
C ASP A 239 -17.52 -36.12 20.23
N GLU A 240 -17.21 -37.41 20.38
CA GLU A 240 -17.39 -38.18 21.61
C GLU A 240 -16.14 -39.00 21.92
N PHE A 241 -15.79 -39.09 23.21
CA PHE A 241 -14.62 -39.85 23.62
C PHE A 241 -14.85 -40.67 24.88
N SER A 242 -14.14 -41.79 24.95
CA SER A 242 -14.19 -42.73 26.07
C SER A 242 -13.02 -42.46 27.00
N CYS A 243 -13.32 -42.05 28.23
CA CYS A 243 -12.33 -41.74 29.27
C CYS A 243 -12.13 -42.92 30.22
N PHE A 244 -10.87 -43.29 30.47
CA PHE A 244 -10.53 -44.36 31.41
C PHE A 244 -10.36 -43.81 32.83
N VAL A 245 -11.28 -44.13 33.74
CA VAL A 245 -11.34 -43.54 35.09
C VAL A 245 -10.65 -44.42 36.14
N ARG A 246 -10.46 -45.72 35.84
CA ARG A 246 -10.00 -46.74 36.80
C ARG A 246 -8.48 -46.73 37.00
N THR A 247 -7.94 -45.62 37.48
CA THR A 247 -6.49 -45.42 37.69
C THR A 247 -6.11 -45.32 39.17
N GLY A 248 -4.84 -45.61 39.47
CA GLY A 248 -4.28 -45.46 40.82
C GLY A 248 -5.05 -46.24 41.89
N MET A 249 -5.50 -45.54 42.94
CA MET A 249 -6.25 -46.13 44.06
C MET A 249 -7.65 -46.64 43.67
N LEU A 250 -8.20 -46.19 42.53
CA LEU A 250 -9.49 -46.64 42.01
C LEU A 250 -9.34 -47.92 41.16
N ARG A 251 -8.12 -48.40 40.91
CA ARG A 251 -7.84 -49.55 40.05
C ARG A 251 -8.45 -50.86 40.54
N ASP A 252 -8.64 -51.04 41.85
CA ASP A 252 -9.20 -52.27 42.42
C ASP A 252 -10.69 -52.16 42.75
N GLN A 253 -11.30 -51.00 42.47
CA GLN A 253 -12.68 -50.70 42.82
C GLN A 253 -13.63 -51.13 41.70
N ASN A 254 -14.31 -52.27 41.89
CA ASN A 254 -15.22 -52.85 40.89
C ASN A 254 -16.55 -52.09 40.73
N TRP A 255 -16.85 -51.13 41.60
CA TRP A 255 -18.06 -50.30 41.52
C TRP A 255 -17.89 -49.09 40.57
N VAL A 256 -16.65 -48.79 40.16
CA VAL A 256 -16.34 -47.73 39.18
C VAL A 256 -16.24 -48.36 37.79
N PRO A 257 -16.96 -47.84 36.78
CA PRO A 257 -16.84 -48.33 35.41
C PRO A 257 -15.43 -48.05 34.88
N GLU A 258 -14.96 -48.94 34.00
CA GLU A 258 -13.63 -48.85 33.42
C GLU A 258 -13.52 -47.69 32.42
N LEU A 259 -14.56 -47.49 31.60
CA LEU A 259 -14.68 -46.38 30.66
C LEU A 259 -15.97 -45.59 30.91
N VAL A 260 -15.89 -44.28 30.75
CA VAL A 260 -17.03 -43.36 30.79
C VAL A 260 -17.07 -42.54 29.50
N GLN A 261 -18.25 -42.46 28.87
CA GLN A 261 -18.46 -41.64 27.68
C GLN A 261 -18.52 -40.17 28.08
N CYS A 262 -17.71 -39.34 27.43
CA CYS A 262 -17.66 -37.90 27.63
C CYS A 262 -17.84 -37.17 26.32
N LYS A 263 -18.47 -35.99 26.40
CA LYS A 263 -18.71 -35.10 25.27
C LYS A 263 -18.22 -33.69 25.57
N MET A 264 -17.59 -33.08 24.57
CA MET A 264 -17.13 -31.70 24.61
C MET A 264 -18.25 -30.74 24.21
N ILE A 265 -18.70 -29.89 25.13
CA ILE A 265 -19.85 -28.99 24.87
C ILE A 265 -19.44 -27.78 24.01
N GLY A 266 -18.20 -27.31 24.14
CA GLY A 266 -17.67 -26.14 23.42
C GLY A 266 -17.17 -26.39 21.99
N GLN A 267 -17.27 -27.62 21.49
CA GLN A 267 -16.64 -28.06 20.24
C GLN A 267 -17.15 -27.31 19.00
N LEU A 268 -18.46 -27.08 18.91
CA LEU A 268 -19.08 -26.39 17.78
C LEU A 268 -18.58 -24.95 17.64
N VAL A 269 -18.38 -24.24 18.75
CA VAL A 269 -17.85 -22.87 18.74
C VAL A 269 -16.42 -22.85 18.20
N PHE A 270 -15.57 -23.77 18.66
CA PHE A 270 -14.19 -23.86 18.17
C PHE A 270 -14.13 -24.28 16.69
N GLN A 271 -15.02 -25.15 16.23
CA GLN A 271 -15.13 -25.51 14.81
C GLN A 271 -15.51 -24.30 13.94
N VAL A 272 -16.52 -23.52 14.34
CA VAL A 272 -16.94 -22.30 13.62
C VAL A 272 -15.78 -21.29 13.55
N ILE A 273 -15.09 -21.08 14.67
CA ILE A 273 -13.92 -20.19 14.74
C ILE A 273 -12.77 -20.69 13.85
N SER A 274 -12.52 -22.01 13.84
CA SER A 274 -11.48 -22.61 13.00
C SER A 274 -11.78 -22.41 11.51
N VAL A 275 -13.01 -22.71 11.07
CA VAL A 275 -13.43 -22.54 9.67
C VAL A 275 -13.38 -21.08 9.25
N ALA A 276 -13.86 -20.16 10.10
CA ALA A 276 -13.81 -18.73 9.82
C ALA A 276 -12.35 -18.24 9.64
N ASN A 277 -11.45 -18.57 10.58
CA ASN A 277 -10.04 -18.21 10.48
C ASN A 277 -9.36 -18.84 9.25
N GLY A 278 -9.61 -20.13 8.99
CA GLY A 278 -9.05 -20.83 7.84
C GLY A 278 -9.48 -20.23 6.50
N ALA A 279 -10.77 -19.88 6.36
CA ALA A 279 -11.29 -19.22 5.17
C ALA A 279 -10.62 -17.85 4.94
N ILE A 280 -10.45 -17.07 6.01
CA ILE A 280 -9.84 -15.74 5.93
C ILE A 280 -8.37 -15.83 5.55
N TYR A 281 -7.62 -16.77 6.12
CA TYR A 281 -6.23 -16.99 5.75
C TYR A 281 -6.09 -17.48 4.30
N ALA A 282 -7.00 -18.35 3.84
CA ALA A 282 -7.05 -18.79 2.44
C ALA A 282 -7.34 -17.64 1.47
N LEU A 283 -8.23 -16.69 1.84
CA LEU A 283 -8.54 -15.50 1.04
C LEU A 283 -7.41 -14.46 1.04
N LEU A 284 -6.66 -14.33 2.14
CA LEU A 284 -5.53 -13.39 2.25
C LEU A 284 -4.28 -13.87 1.51
N ALA A 285 -4.03 -15.19 1.45
CA ALA A 285 -2.86 -15.77 0.78
C ALA A 285 -2.65 -15.29 -0.68
N PRO A 286 -3.66 -15.29 -1.58
CA PRO A 286 -3.48 -14.79 -2.94
C PRO A 286 -3.20 -13.29 -2.99
N ILE A 287 -3.70 -12.50 -2.03
CA ILE A 287 -3.43 -11.05 -1.95
C ILE A 287 -1.96 -10.81 -1.61
N VAL A 288 -1.41 -11.56 -0.64
CA VAL A 288 0.02 -11.50 -0.29
C VAL A 288 0.88 -11.95 -1.48
N LEU A 289 0.47 -13.01 -2.18
CA LEU A 289 1.17 -13.50 -3.36
C LEU A 289 1.16 -12.46 -4.50
N PHE A 290 0.02 -11.82 -4.74
CA PHE A 290 -0.09 -10.74 -5.71
C PHE A 290 0.84 -9.56 -5.37
N SER A 291 0.93 -9.19 -4.09
CA SER A 291 1.86 -8.14 -3.62
C SER A 291 3.32 -8.49 -3.94
N LEU A 292 3.72 -9.75 -3.77
CA LEU A 292 5.05 -10.23 -4.14
C LEU A 292 5.28 -10.24 -5.66
N ILE A 293 4.30 -10.70 -6.44
CA ILE A 293 4.39 -10.74 -7.91
C ILE A 293 4.49 -9.32 -8.48
N ARG A 294 3.78 -8.35 -7.88
CA ARG A 294 3.82 -6.95 -8.31
C ARG A 294 5.23 -6.35 -8.28
N LEU A 295 6.12 -6.84 -7.39
CA LEU A 295 7.52 -6.39 -7.32
C LEU A 295 8.35 -6.76 -8.55
N PHE A 296 7.89 -7.75 -9.33
CA PHE A 296 8.54 -8.14 -10.58
C PHE A 296 8.11 -7.27 -11.76
N VAL A 297 7.12 -6.38 -11.57
CA VAL A 297 6.65 -5.45 -12.59
C VAL A 297 7.26 -4.08 -12.33
N TRP A 298 7.89 -3.49 -13.35
CA TRP A 298 8.36 -2.12 -13.31
C TRP A 298 7.18 -1.15 -13.42
N ASP A 299 7.01 -0.28 -12.43
CA ASP A 299 6.09 0.85 -12.53
C ASP A 299 6.87 2.13 -12.88
N THR A 300 6.96 2.44 -14.18
CA THR A 300 7.71 3.61 -14.69
C THR A 300 6.85 4.88 -14.75
N THR A 301 5.56 4.80 -14.41
CA THR A 301 4.61 5.91 -14.55
C THR A 301 5.04 7.13 -13.73
N PHE A 302 5.37 6.92 -12.45
CA PHE A 302 5.78 7.99 -11.54
C PHE A 302 7.01 8.76 -12.03
N ILE A 303 8.05 8.07 -12.51
CA ILE A 303 9.29 8.73 -12.97
C ILE A 303 9.03 9.49 -14.27
N SER A 304 8.21 8.96 -15.17
CA SER A 304 7.94 9.57 -16.48
C SER A 304 7.41 11.01 -16.36
N VAL A 305 6.63 11.32 -15.32
CA VAL A 305 6.14 12.68 -15.04
C VAL A 305 7.31 13.63 -14.69
N TYR A 306 8.32 13.16 -13.96
CA TYR A 306 9.48 13.96 -13.59
C TYR A 306 10.53 14.11 -14.71
N GLU A 307 10.40 13.36 -15.81
CA GLU A 307 11.25 13.53 -16.99
C GLU A 307 11.01 14.85 -17.73
N LEU A 308 9.94 15.58 -17.41
CA LEU A 308 9.74 16.93 -17.93
C LEU A 308 10.77 17.93 -17.40
N LEU A 309 11.34 17.68 -16.21
CA LEU A 309 12.24 18.64 -15.59
C LEU A 309 13.61 18.62 -16.28
N PRO A 310 14.11 19.76 -16.78
CA PRO A 310 15.41 19.82 -17.43
C PRO A 310 16.59 19.51 -16.49
N ALA A 311 16.35 19.50 -15.17
CA ALA A 311 17.32 19.17 -14.14
C ALA A 311 17.51 17.67 -13.87
N LEU A 312 16.56 16.82 -14.28
CA LEU A 312 16.57 15.38 -14.03
C LEU A 312 16.77 14.60 -15.33
N ASP A 313 17.72 13.66 -15.34
CA ASP A 313 17.89 12.63 -16.38
C ASP A 313 17.90 11.26 -15.70
N LEU A 314 16.72 10.67 -15.51
CA LEU A 314 16.56 9.44 -14.71
C LEU A 314 16.49 8.15 -15.54
N ILE A 315 15.94 8.19 -16.76
CA ILE A 315 15.53 6.96 -17.48
C ILE A 315 16.48 6.59 -18.63
N ASN A 316 17.23 7.55 -19.20
CA ASN A 316 17.76 7.36 -20.55
C ASN A 316 19.09 6.58 -20.65
N ARG A 317 19.62 5.99 -19.55
CA ARG A 317 20.97 5.39 -19.58
C ARG A 317 21.16 3.93 -19.23
N ARG A 318 20.16 3.17 -18.76
CA ARG A 318 20.32 1.69 -18.58
C ARG A 318 19.02 0.97 -18.22
N ARG A 319 18.13 0.77 -19.19
CA ARG A 319 17.05 -0.23 -19.09
C ARG A 319 17.56 -1.59 -19.58
N LEU A 320 18.31 -2.31 -18.73
CA LEU A 320 18.71 -3.72 -18.93
C LEU A 320 19.04 -4.40 -17.58
N GLY A 321 18.23 -4.16 -16.55
CA GLY A 321 18.38 -4.80 -15.23
C GLY A 321 17.11 -5.55 -14.82
N CYS A 322 17.27 -6.55 -13.95
CA CYS A 322 16.16 -7.23 -13.29
C CYS A 322 15.30 -6.22 -12.50
N PRO A 323 13.95 -6.37 -12.48
CA PRO A 323 13.02 -5.50 -11.74
C PRO A 323 13.17 -5.54 -10.21
N LEU A 324 13.92 -6.52 -9.70
CA LEU A 324 14.13 -6.75 -8.28
C LEU A 324 15.26 -5.88 -7.75
N ASN A 325 15.02 -4.58 -7.59
CA ASN A 325 15.97 -3.66 -6.97
C ASN A 325 15.29 -2.72 -5.96
N ASP A 326 16.08 -2.18 -5.03
CA ASP A 326 15.58 -1.28 -3.99
C ASP A 326 14.93 -0.03 -4.59
N LEU A 327 15.36 0.37 -5.81
CA LEU A 327 14.74 1.45 -6.57
C LEU A 327 13.26 1.16 -6.87
N ASN A 328 12.89 -0.01 -7.37
CA ASN A 328 11.49 -0.35 -7.69
C ASN A 328 10.60 -0.29 -6.43
N VAL A 329 11.13 -0.73 -5.28
CA VAL A 329 10.43 -0.62 -3.99
C VAL A 329 10.28 0.84 -3.58
N LEU A 330 11.34 1.64 -3.65
CA LEU A 330 11.28 3.08 -3.34
C LEU A 330 10.26 3.81 -4.22
N LEU A 331 10.16 3.47 -5.50
CA LEU A 331 9.16 4.05 -6.41
C LEU A 331 7.73 3.70 -6.02
N LEU A 332 7.49 2.46 -5.60
CA LEU A 332 6.18 2.03 -5.11
C LEU A 332 5.77 2.82 -3.85
N PHE A 333 6.70 3.04 -2.92
CA PHE A 333 6.45 3.83 -1.71
C PHE A 333 6.31 5.33 -2.02
N LEU A 334 7.07 5.87 -2.97
CA LEU A 334 6.89 7.26 -3.43
C LEU A 334 5.52 7.46 -4.07
N ARG A 335 5.04 6.50 -4.87
CA ARG A 335 3.70 6.52 -5.45
C ARG A 335 2.61 6.53 -4.37
N ALA A 336 2.77 5.74 -3.31
CA ALA A 336 1.85 5.76 -2.16
C ALA A 336 1.87 7.10 -1.41
N ASN A 337 3.02 7.79 -1.39
CA ASN A 337 3.21 9.05 -0.69
C ASN A 337 3.11 10.29 -1.61
N VAL A 338 2.51 10.17 -2.80
CA VAL A 338 2.39 11.28 -3.78
C VAL A 338 1.76 12.53 -3.18
N ALA A 339 0.81 12.38 -2.25
CA ALA A 339 0.16 13.51 -1.58
C ALA A 339 1.14 14.42 -0.82
N HIS A 340 2.31 13.91 -0.42
CA HIS A 340 3.35 14.70 0.25
C HIS A 340 4.29 15.41 -0.73
N LEU A 341 4.30 15.03 -2.01
CA LEU A 341 5.09 15.68 -3.05
C LEU A 341 4.32 16.87 -3.63
N MET A 342 4.59 18.05 -3.09
CA MET A 342 3.99 19.29 -3.59
C MET A 342 4.42 19.60 -5.04
N SER A 343 5.63 19.18 -5.43
CA SER A 343 6.11 19.29 -6.82
C SER A 343 5.32 18.42 -7.79
N TYR A 344 4.85 17.24 -7.38
CA TYR A 344 4.20 16.28 -8.29
C TYR A 344 2.93 16.86 -8.92
N GLY A 345 2.06 17.48 -8.11
CA GLY A 345 0.83 18.11 -8.60
C GLY A 345 1.10 19.20 -9.64
N LYS A 346 2.11 20.05 -9.40
CA LYS A 346 2.50 21.12 -10.32
C LYS A 346 3.14 20.59 -11.60
N VAL A 347 4.00 19.58 -11.52
CA VAL A 347 4.66 18.96 -12.69
C VAL A 347 3.63 18.20 -13.53
N ARG A 348 2.67 17.53 -12.90
CA ARG A 348 1.57 16.88 -13.60
C ARG A 348 0.68 17.88 -14.34
N ALA A 349 0.34 19.00 -13.71
CA ALA A 349 -0.38 20.10 -14.36
C ALA A 349 0.43 20.69 -15.53
N LEU A 350 1.75 20.83 -15.38
CA LEU A 350 2.63 21.21 -16.48
C LEU A 350 2.62 20.19 -17.61
N CYS A 351 2.54 18.88 -17.31
CA CYS A 351 2.45 17.88 -18.38
C CYS A 351 1.13 17.96 -19.14
N SER A 352 0.01 18.16 -18.45
CA SER A 352 -1.30 18.29 -19.11
C SER A 352 -1.42 19.54 -19.97
N LEU A 353 -0.67 20.60 -19.63
CA LEU A 353 -0.65 21.86 -20.37
C LEU A 353 0.44 21.92 -21.44
N ALA A 354 1.38 20.97 -21.45
CA ALA A 354 2.44 20.92 -22.45
C ALA A 354 1.83 20.49 -23.80
N PRO A 355 2.15 21.18 -24.90
CA PRO A 355 1.61 20.83 -26.20
C PRO A 355 2.08 19.42 -26.62
N PRO A 356 1.21 18.62 -27.25
CA PRO A 356 1.59 17.31 -27.76
C PRO A 356 2.71 17.50 -28.79
N GLN A 357 3.85 16.84 -28.54
CA GLN A 357 4.96 16.82 -29.49
C GLN A 357 4.56 15.94 -30.68
N VAL A 358 3.95 16.53 -31.71
CA VAL A 358 3.72 15.85 -32.99
C VAL A 358 5.07 15.72 -33.70
N GLY A 359 5.79 14.62 -33.48
CA GLY A 359 7.02 14.33 -34.21
C GLY A 359 7.84 13.13 -33.73
N ASN A 360 7.85 12.07 -34.55
CA ASN A 360 8.69 10.86 -34.50
C ASN A 360 8.44 9.83 -33.39
N ALA A 361 7.17 9.44 -33.19
CA ALA A 361 6.91 8.09 -32.68
C ALA A 361 7.19 7.09 -33.80
N GLY A 362 8.32 6.38 -33.70
CA GLY A 362 8.58 5.20 -34.51
C GLY A 362 7.43 4.21 -34.36
N ALA A 363 7.01 3.64 -35.49
CA ALA A 363 6.00 2.60 -35.57
C ALA A 363 6.27 1.49 -34.55
N GLY A 364 5.34 1.27 -33.63
CA GLY A 364 5.31 0.08 -32.79
C GLY A 364 5.11 0.34 -31.31
N GLN A 365 3.87 0.65 -30.92
CA GLN A 365 3.29 0.14 -29.66
C GLN A 365 1.79 0.38 -29.69
N GLY A 366 1.07 -0.60 -30.24
CA GLY A 366 -0.36 -0.70 -30.04
C GLY A 366 -0.66 -1.09 -28.60
N LEU A 367 -1.61 -0.39 -27.99
CA LEU A 367 -2.51 -1.01 -27.03
C LEU A 367 -3.83 -0.24 -26.98
N ASN A 368 -4.87 -0.94 -27.43
CA ASN A 368 -6.29 -0.63 -27.49
C ASN A 368 -6.83 0.27 -26.37
N ALA A 369 -7.32 1.44 -26.76
CA ALA A 369 -8.57 1.99 -26.26
C ALA A 369 -9.47 2.14 -27.49
N MET A 370 -10.59 1.41 -27.54
CA MET A 370 -11.59 1.58 -28.59
C MET A 370 -12.33 2.88 -28.31
N LEU A 371 -11.73 4.01 -28.70
CA LEU A 371 -12.40 5.30 -28.79
C LEU A 371 -13.25 5.33 -30.05
N SER A 372 -14.39 5.99 -29.98
CA SER A 372 -15.24 6.20 -31.15
C SER A 372 -14.51 7.05 -32.18
N GLN A 373 -14.85 6.89 -33.47
CA GLN A 373 -14.19 7.58 -34.57
C GLN A 373 -14.34 9.12 -34.48
N GLU A 374 -15.45 9.58 -33.91
CA GLU A 374 -15.71 11.00 -33.61
C GLU A 374 -14.79 11.56 -32.52
N GLU A 375 -14.56 10.83 -31.43
CA GLU A 375 -13.65 11.28 -30.35
C GLU A 375 -12.19 11.34 -30.81
N MET A 376 -11.80 10.56 -31.82
CA MET A 376 -10.47 10.67 -32.41
C MET A 376 -10.35 11.89 -33.31
N GLU A 377 -11.34 12.17 -34.15
CA GLU A 377 -11.36 13.37 -35.00
C GLU A 377 -11.39 14.65 -34.17
N GLU A 378 -12.24 14.72 -33.13
CA GLU A 378 -12.32 15.88 -32.22
C GLU A 378 -11.00 16.14 -31.49
N ARG A 379 -10.30 15.07 -31.10
CA ARG A 379 -9.00 15.16 -30.44
C ARG A 379 -7.88 15.53 -31.39
N GLU A 380 -7.97 15.11 -32.65
CA GLU A 380 -7.02 15.46 -33.71
C GLU A 380 -7.20 16.93 -34.14
N GLU A 381 -8.43 17.41 -34.24
CA GLU A 381 -8.75 18.84 -34.45
C GLU A 381 -8.25 19.71 -33.29
N ALA A 382 -8.55 19.35 -32.04
CA ALA A 382 -8.06 20.08 -30.87
C ALA A 382 -6.53 20.09 -30.76
N ALA A 383 -5.87 19.01 -31.20
CA ALA A 383 -4.41 18.95 -31.25
C ALA A 383 -3.83 19.83 -32.37
N MET A 384 -4.51 19.89 -33.53
CA MET A 384 -4.12 20.75 -34.65
C MET A 384 -4.29 22.24 -34.30
N GLU A 385 -5.41 22.61 -33.66
CA GLU A 385 -5.66 23.98 -33.21
C GLU A 385 -4.64 24.44 -32.15
N LEU A 386 -4.33 23.57 -31.17
CA LEU A 386 -3.30 23.85 -30.18
C LEU A 386 -1.90 23.96 -30.81
N ALA A 387 -1.60 23.15 -31.84
CA ALA A 387 -0.34 23.22 -32.56
C ALA A 387 -0.19 24.53 -33.36
N GLU A 388 -1.26 24.97 -34.04
CA GLU A 388 -1.29 26.28 -34.71
C GLU A 388 -1.12 27.42 -33.71
N ALA A 389 -1.84 27.40 -32.57
CA ALA A 389 -1.69 28.41 -31.52
C ALA A 389 -0.27 28.47 -30.94
N VAL A 390 0.42 27.33 -30.85
CA VAL A 390 1.82 27.25 -30.39
C VAL A 390 2.81 27.76 -31.44
N GLU A 391 2.60 27.47 -32.73
CA GLU A 391 3.41 28.05 -33.81
C GLU A 391 3.18 29.56 -33.93
N GLU A 392 1.95 30.05 -33.75
CA GLU A 392 1.65 31.48 -33.71
C GLU A 392 2.32 32.18 -32.52
N ALA A 393 2.30 31.58 -31.32
CA ALA A 393 3.02 32.08 -30.14
C ALA A 393 4.57 32.10 -30.34
N LYS A 394 5.08 31.18 -31.15
CA LYS A 394 6.49 31.07 -31.53
C LYS A 394 6.88 32.12 -32.58
N GLU A 395 6.00 32.44 -33.53
CA GLU A 395 6.16 33.54 -34.49
C GLU A 395 6.05 34.92 -33.83
N GLU A 396 5.16 35.08 -32.85
CA GLU A 396 5.04 36.31 -32.04
C GLU A 396 6.16 36.47 -31.00
N GLY A 397 6.94 35.42 -30.75
CA GLY A 397 8.00 35.45 -29.76
C GLY A 397 7.50 35.61 -28.31
N LYS A 398 6.33 35.05 -27.97
CA LYS A 398 5.79 35.01 -26.60
C LYS A 398 5.81 33.57 -26.09
N PHE A 399 6.93 33.15 -25.49
CA PHE A 399 7.02 31.84 -24.83
C PHE A 399 6.55 31.99 -23.38
N ASN A 400 5.56 31.18 -22.99
CA ASN A 400 5.14 31.05 -21.60
C ASN A 400 6.13 30.16 -20.82
N LEU A 401 6.02 30.17 -19.49
CA LEU A 401 6.86 29.33 -18.62
C LEU A 401 6.77 27.85 -19.01
N VAL A 402 5.57 27.38 -19.36
CA VAL A 402 5.29 26.01 -19.81
C VAL A 402 6.07 25.70 -21.08
N ASP A 403 6.07 26.59 -22.07
CA ASP A 403 6.78 26.39 -23.34
C ASP A 403 8.30 26.31 -23.11
N ILE A 404 8.86 27.18 -22.26
CA ILE A 404 10.29 27.15 -21.94
C ILE A 404 10.66 25.85 -21.23
N MET A 405 9.84 25.40 -20.27
CA MET A 405 10.08 24.12 -19.58
C MET A 405 9.97 22.92 -20.53
N THR A 406 8.98 22.90 -21.42
CA THR A 406 8.78 21.86 -22.44
C THR A 406 9.91 21.84 -23.45
N ILE A 407 10.37 23.00 -23.94
CA ILE A 407 11.51 23.12 -24.87
C ILE A 407 12.82 22.66 -24.21
N LEU A 408 13.02 23.01 -22.94
CA LEU A 408 14.19 22.58 -22.17
C LEU A 408 14.17 21.07 -21.90
N GLY A 409 12.99 20.50 -21.66
CA GLY A 409 12.78 19.06 -21.59
C GLY A 409 13.07 18.37 -22.93
N ALA A 410 12.37 18.76 -23.99
CA ALA A 410 12.47 18.16 -25.33
C ALA A 410 13.89 18.19 -25.92
N ALA A 411 14.64 19.29 -25.69
CA ALA A 411 15.99 19.45 -26.20
C ALA A 411 17.02 18.45 -25.65
N GLN A 412 16.69 17.71 -24.59
CA GLN A 412 17.50 16.61 -24.09
C GLN A 412 17.11 15.24 -24.72
N GLY A 413 16.30 15.23 -25.79
CA GLY A 413 15.90 14.03 -26.54
C GLY A 413 14.61 13.37 -26.04
N ARG A 414 13.68 14.16 -25.49
CA ARG A 414 12.52 13.67 -24.72
C ARG A 414 11.24 13.72 -25.57
N VAL A 415 10.70 12.58 -25.98
CA VAL A 415 9.33 12.47 -26.50
C VAL A 415 8.42 12.20 -25.31
N VAL A 416 7.70 13.22 -24.86
CA VAL A 416 6.82 13.10 -23.69
C VAL A 416 5.44 12.71 -24.20
N ASN A 417 5.12 11.42 -24.14
CA ASN A 417 3.74 10.97 -24.23
C ASN A 417 3.28 10.70 -22.79
N CYS A 418 2.72 11.72 -22.12
CA CYS A 418 2.15 11.56 -20.78
C CYS A 418 0.91 10.68 -20.88
N SER A 419 1.08 9.37 -20.65
CA SER A 419 0.02 8.37 -20.77
C SER A 419 -0.91 8.28 -19.54
N GLU A 420 -0.66 9.06 -18.48
CA GLU A 420 -1.42 8.95 -17.22
C GLU A 420 -2.66 9.87 -17.19
N THR A 421 -3.74 9.40 -17.80
CA THR A 421 -5.08 10.02 -17.81
C THR A 421 -5.93 9.76 -16.55
N ARG A 422 -5.42 9.05 -15.53
CA ARG A 422 -6.23 8.69 -14.35
C ARG A 422 -6.32 9.85 -13.33
N PRO A 423 -7.51 10.37 -13.00
CA PRO A 423 -7.66 11.45 -12.02
C PRO A 423 -7.17 11.02 -10.62
N LEU A 424 -6.70 11.99 -9.83
CA LEU A 424 -6.17 11.80 -8.46
C LEU A 424 -7.26 11.53 -7.41
N VAL A 425 -8.52 11.49 -7.82
CA VAL A 425 -9.67 11.30 -6.92
C VAL A 425 -10.58 10.27 -7.58
N GLU A 426 -10.80 9.17 -6.86
CA GLU A 426 -11.92 8.27 -7.12
C GLU A 426 -13.18 9.10 -6.85
N GLU A 427 -13.81 9.58 -7.92
CA GLU A 427 -15.03 10.38 -7.91
C GLU A 427 -16.21 9.49 -7.49
N ASN A 428 -16.21 9.03 -6.24
CA ASN A 428 -17.31 8.32 -5.56
C ASN A 428 -17.09 8.31 -4.04
N MET A 429 -16.94 9.49 -3.44
CA MET A 429 -17.40 9.72 -2.07
C MET A 429 -18.11 11.07 -2.04
N SER A 430 -19.39 11.04 -2.36
CA SER A 430 -20.33 12.13 -2.15
C SER A 430 -20.42 12.46 -0.67
N LEU A 431 -19.90 13.62 -0.27
CA LEU A 431 -20.31 14.33 0.94
C LEU A 431 -20.68 15.75 0.51
N GLU A 432 -21.91 16.13 0.87
CA GLU A 432 -22.71 17.25 0.36
C GLU A 432 -21.99 18.61 0.31
N PRO A 433 -22.36 19.49 -0.65
CA PRO A 433 -21.86 20.84 -0.70
C PRO A 433 -22.64 21.74 0.28
N ASN A 434 -21.97 22.23 1.31
CA ASN A 434 -22.50 23.29 2.15
C ASN A 434 -22.36 24.63 1.41
N HIS A 435 -23.47 25.13 0.87
CA HIS A 435 -23.63 26.46 0.31
C HIS A 435 -23.62 27.53 1.41
N GLN A 436 -22.69 28.50 1.33
CA GLN A 436 -22.80 29.90 1.79
C GLN A 436 -21.41 30.55 1.74
N GLY A 437 -21.13 31.69 1.12
CA GLY A 437 -21.94 32.60 0.34
C GLY A 437 -21.01 33.67 -0.25
N TYR A 438 -21.16 33.98 -1.53
CA TYR A 438 -20.62 35.20 -2.13
C TYR A 438 -21.74 36.23 -2.13
N HIS A 439 -21.55 37.31 -1.38
CA HIS A 439 -22.40 38.50 -1.43
C HIS A 439 -22.16 39.22 -2.76
N GLU A 440 -23.17 39.21 -3.64
CA GLU A 440 -23.28 40.16 -4.73
C GLU A 440 -23.56 41.57 -4.18
N LEU A 441 -22.79 42.54 -4.69
CA LEU A 441 -23.06 43.96 -4.55
C LEU A 441 -24.40 44.28 -5.22
N LYS A 442 -25.35 44.83 -4.44
CA LYS A 442 -26.56 45.45 -4.97
C LYS A 442 -26.57 46.94 -4.65
N GLU A 443 -26.87 47.70 -5.68
CA GLU A 443 -26.80 49.16 -5.80
C GLU A 443 -27.58 49.91 -4.71
N THR A 444 -26.99 51.02 -4.30
CA THR A 444 -27.57 52.07 -3.47
C THR A 444 -28.64 52.87 -4.22
N ALA A 445 -29.80 53.13 -3.58
CA ALA A 445 -30.52 54.43 -3.54
C ALA A 445 -31.71 54.33 -2.53
N PRO A 446 -32.42 55.42 -2.15
CA PRO A 446 -32.18 56.09 -0.87
C PRO A 446 -33.44 56.34 -0.01
N PHE A 447 -33.21 56.76 1.26
CA PHE A 447 -34.07 57.59 2.12
C PHE A 447 -35.45 57.06 2.61
N SER A 448 -35.64 57.06 3.94
CA SER A 448 -36.64 57.90 4.66
C SER A 448 -37.16 57.26 5.96
N HIS A 449 -36.97 57.97 7.06
CA HIS A 449 -37.82 58.08 8.28
C HIS A 449 -38.57 56.85 8.80
N TYR A 450 -38.21 56.36 9.98
CA TYR A 450 -38.74 56.83 11.28
C TYR A 450 -37.89 56.33 12.44
#